data_AF-A0A350XDP7-F1
#
_entry.id   AF-A0A350XDP7-F1
#
_cell.length_a   1.000
_cell.length_b   1.000
_cell.length_c   1.000
_cell.angle_alpha   90.00
_cell.angle_beta   90.00
_cell.angle_gamma   90.00
#
_symmetry.space_group_name_H-M   'P 1'
#
loop_
_entity.id
_entity.type
_entity.pdbx_description
1 polymer ?
#
loop_
_entity_poly.entity_id
_entity_poly.type
_entity_poly.pdbx_seq_one_letter_code
_entity_poly.pdbx_strand_id
1 'polypeptide(L)'
;MSKIVNKLIHQVTQARKLGQQILEISGFKSEGIIYTYATADVLVINCKDYETIWKFEEGQIKLQETLKLLKSSIHTISIEKSGNPVYSW
;
A
#
# COMPACT_ATOMS: atom_id res chain seq x y z
N MET A 1 19.40 -11.89 -18.67
CA MET A 1 18.08 -11.71 -18.02
C MET A 1 17.05 -11.44 -19.12
N SER A 2 15.88 -12.10 -19.11
CA SER A 2 14.93 -11.99 -20.23
C SER A 2 14.20 -10.64 -20.25
N LYS A 3 13.76 -10.16 -21.42
CA LYS A 3 13.01 -8.89 -21.57
C LYS A 3 11.75 -8.86 -20.68
N ILE A 4 11.12 -10.02 -20.48
CA ILE A 4 9.93 -10.18 -19.65
C ILE A 4 10.26 -9.94 -18.18
N VAL A 5 11.37 -10.51 -17.68
CA VAL A 5 11.81 -10.32 -16.28
C VAL A 5 12.04 -8.84 -15.99
N ASN A 6 12.71 -8.11 -16.88
CA ASN A 6 12.95 -6.67 -16.69
C ASN A 6 11.64 -5.86 -16.67
N LYS A 7 10.68 -6.22 -17.53
CA LYS A 7 9.36 -5.56 -17.56
C LYS A 7 8.59 -5.78 -16.26
N LEU A 8 8.61 -7.01 -15.73
CA LEU A 8 7.95 -7.35 -14.46
C LEU A 8 8.60 -6.62 -13.29
N ILE A 9 9.94 -6.62 -13.20
CA ILE A 9 10.67 -5.88 -12.16
C ILE A 9 10.31 -4.40 -12.20
N HIS A 10 10.26 -3.81 -13.40
CA HIS A 10 9.88 -2.40 -13.54
C HIS A 10 8.46 -2.14 -13.05
N GLN A 11 7.49 -2.98 -13.43
CA GLN A 11 6.09 -2.84 -12.97
C GLN A 11 5.97 -2.96 -11.46
N VAL A 12 6.60 -3.96 -10.84
CA VAL A 12 6.64 -4.12 -9.38
C VAL A 12 7.27 -2.90 -8.71
N THR A 13 8.34 -2.36 -9.28
CA THR A 13 9.02 -1.16 -8.75
C THR A 13 8.11 0.06 -8.79
N GLN A 14 7.38 0.27 -9.89
CA GLN A 14 6.42 1.38 -10.00
C GLN A 14 5.25 1.21 -9.03
N ALA A 15 4.69 0.00 -8.92
CA ALA A 15 3.61 -0.28 -7.98
C ALA A 15 4.03 0.00 -6.53
N ARG A 16 5.24 -0.41 -6.14
CA ARG A 16 5.79 -0.13 -4.80
C ARG A 16 6.01 1.36 -4.56
N LYS A 17 6.57 2.07 -5.54
CA LYS A 17 6.79 3.51 -5.46
C LYS A 17 5.47 4.27 -5.30
N LEU A 18 4.45 3.90 -6.07
CA LEU A 18 3.13 4.50 -5.98
C LEU A 18 2.49 4.27 -4.61
N GLY A 19 2.54 3.03 -4.09
CA GLY A 19 2.05 2.72 -2.74
C GLY A 19 2.74 3.58 -1.68
N GLN A 20 4.07 3.69 -1.74
CA GLN A 20 4.84 4.51 -0.82
C GLN A 20 4.44 6.00 -0.89
N GLN A 21 4.29 6.55 -2.10
CA GLN A 21 3.86 7.95 -2.28
C GLN A 21 2.47 8.20 -1.69
N ILE A 22 1.52 7.27 -1.85
CA ILE A 22 0.19 7.38 -1.25
C ILE A 22 0.30 7.45 0.28
N LEU A 23 1.13 6.60 0.90
CA LEU A 23 1.33 6.60 2.35
C LEU A 23 1.98 7.89 2.85
N GLU A 24 3.01 8.38 2.15
CA GLU A 24 3.70 9.63 2.49
C GLU A 24 2.75 10.84 2.44
N ILE A 25 1.92 10.95 1.40
CA ILE A 25 0.90 12.00 1.28
C ILE A 25 -0.15 11.87 2.38
N SER A 26 -0.52 10.65 2.72
CA SER A 26 -1.43 10.34 3.83
C SER A 26 -0.79 10.58 5.20
N GLY A 27 0.49 10.93 5.27
CA GLY A 27 1.23 11.19 6.50
C GLY A 27 1.59 9.93 7.31
N PHE A 28 1.54 8.74 6.70
CA PHE A 28 2.05 7.51 7.31
C PHE A 28 3.54 7.38 7.00
N LYS A 29 4.32 7.19 8.06
CA LYS A 29 5.76 6.89 7.94
C LYS A 29 5.96 5.41 7.66
N SER A 30 7.07 5.08 7.00
CA SER A 30 7.45 3.70 6.66
C SER A 30 7.85 2.83 7.86
N GLU A 31 7.81 3.36 9.10
CA GLU A 31 8.13 2.58 10.29
C GLU A 31 7.11 1.44 10.47
N GLY A 32 7.60 0.21 10.61
CA GLY A 32 6.75 -0.98 10.77
C GLY A 32 6.15 -1.53 9.46
N ILE A 33 6.38 -0.89 8.31
CA ILE A 33 5.92 -1.39 6.99
C ILE A 33 7.03 -2.25 6.36
N ILE A 34 6.70 -3.49 6.00
CA ILE A 34 7.61 -4.40 5.28
C ILE A 34 7.61 -4.04 3.79
N TYR A 35 6.42 -3.92 3.20
CA TYR A 35 6.24 -3.40 1.85
C TYR A 35 4.87 -2.74 1.70
N THR A 36 4.77 -1.89 0.69
CA THR A 36 3.49 -1.41 0.17
C THR A 36 3.56 -1.44 -1.35
N TYR A 37 2.41 -1.64 -1.99
CA TYR A 37 2.25 -1.44 -3.41
C TYR A 37 0.82 -1.02 -3.73
N ALA A 38 0.66 -0.34 -4.86
CA ALA A 38 -0.63 0.06 -5.38
C ALA A 38 -0.83 -0.54 -6.77
N THR A 39 -1.99 -1.18 -6.97
CA THR A 39 -2.53 -1.59 -8.26
C THR A 39 -3.55 -0.56 -8.75
N ALA A 40 -4.32 -0.90 -9.79
CA ALA A 40 -5.38 -0.04 -10.28
C ALA A 40 -6.53 0.13 -9.26
N ASP A 41 -6.77 -0.87 -8.43
CA ASP A 41 -7.96 -1.03 -7.60
C ASP A 41 -7.64 -1.24 -6.11
N VAL A 42 -6.43 -1.69 -5.78
CA VAL A 42 -6.02 -2.06 -4.42
C VAL A 42 -4.75 -1.32 -3.99
N LEU A 43 -4.76 -0.79 -2.77
CA LEU A 43 -3.57 -0.42 -2.02
C LEU A 43 -3.27 -1.51 -0.99
N VAL A 44 -2.09 -2.13 -1.07
CA VAL A 44 -1.64 -3.13 -0.11
C VAL A 44 -0.61 -2.53 0.82
N ILE A 45 -0.80 -2.75 2.13
CA ILE A 45 0.08 -2.31 3.20
C ILE A 45 0.43 -3.52 4.06
N ASN A 46 1.69 -3.96 4.00
CA ASN A 46 2.15 -5.10 4.77
C ASN A 46 2.92 -4.64 6.00
N CYS A 47 2.39 -4.99 7.17
CA CYS A 47 2.86 -4.55 8.47
C CYS A 47 3.68 -5.64 9.18
N LYS A 48 4.71 -5.21 9.91
CA LYS A 48 5.59 -6.06 10.71
C LYS A 48 4.89 -6.58 11.97
N ASP A 49 4.15 -5.73 12.66
CA ASP A 49 3.54 -5.97 13.96
C ASP A 49 2.09 -5.48 14.02
N TYR A 50 1.37 -5.90 15.07
CA TYR A 50 -0.04 -5.52 15.26
C TYR A 50 -0.21 -4.05 15.65
N GLU A 51 0.79 -3.43 16.27
CA GLU A 51 0.75 -2.00 16.58
C GLU A 51 0.69 -1.16 15.30
N THR A 52 1.49 -1.53 14.29
CA THR A 52 1.47 -0.88 12.99
C THR A 52 0.14 -1.11 12.28
N ILE A 53 -0.43 -2.32 12.37
CA ILE A 53 -1.76 -2.63 11.81
C ILE A 53 -2.81 -1.68 12.39
N TRP A 54 -2.88 -1.58 13.72
CA TRP A 54 -3.84 -0.70 14.39
C TRP A 54 -3.70 0.76 13.92
N LYS A 55 -2.48 1.30 13.79
CA LYS A 55 -2.27 2.66 13.25
C LYS A 55 -2.91 2.87 11.87
N PHE A 56 -2.91 1.85 11.02
CA PHE A 56 -3.55 1.92 9.70
C PHE A 56 -5.06 1.71 9.74
N GLU A 57 -5.56 0.93 10.71
CA GLU A 57 -7.01 0.83 10.97
C GLU A 57 -7.61 2.16 11.40
N GLU A 58 -6.98 2.84 12.38
CA GLU A 58 -7.38 4.19 12.80
C GLU A 58 -7.20 5.21 11.67
N GLY A 59 -6.16 4.99 10.85
CA GLY A 59 -5.77 5.80 9.73
C GLY A 59 -6.62 5.68 8.47
N GLN A 60 -7.60 4.78 8.46
CA GLN A 60 -8.26 4.34 7.23
C GLN A 60 -9.04 5.45 6.53
N ILE A 61 -9.74 6.30 7.29
CA ILE A 61 -10.47 7.45 6.75
C ILE A 61 -9.51 8.39 6.02
N LYS A 62 -8.35 8.67 6.62
CA LYS A 62 -7.32 9.54 6.04
C LYS A 62 -6.72 8.96 4.76
N LEU A 63 -6.51 7.65 4.72
CA LEU A 63 -6.08 6.95 3.51
C LEU A 63 -7.13 7.07 2.40
N GLN A 64 -8.41 6.85 2.72
CA GLN A 64 -9.49 6.99 1.74
C GLN A 64 -9.64 8.43 1.24
N GLU A 65 -9.53 9.43 2.11
CA GLU A 65 -9.51 10.84 1.72
C GLU A 65 -8.34 11.14 0.79
N THR A 66 -7.15 10.62 1.08
CA THR A 66 -5.98 10.78 0.21
C THR A 66 -6.22 10.13 -1.16
N LEU A 67 -6.78 8.92 -1.22
CA LEU A 67 -7.12 8.28 -2.49
C LEU A 67 -8.13 9.10 -3.30
N LYS A 68 -9.13 9.70 -2.65
CA LYS A 68 -10.09 10.61 -3.28
C LYS A 68 -9.41 11.89 -3.79
N LEU A 69 -8.53 12.49 -2.99
CA LEU A 69 -7.76 13.69 -3.37
C LEU A 69 -6.88 13.43 -4.59
N LEU A 70 -6.26 12.25 -4.65
CA LEU A 70 -5.45 11.79 -5.78
C LEU A 70 -6.28 11.39 -7.01
N LYS A 71 -7.62 11.42 -6.93
CA LYS A 71 -8.55 10.90 -7.96
C LYS A 71 -8.18 9.47 -8.36
N SER A 72 -7.74 8.68 -7.40
CA SER A 72 -7.33 7.29 -7.62
C SER A 72 -8.54 6.41 -7.94
N SER A 73 -8.35 5.41 -8.80
CA SER A 73 -9.31 4.32 -9.02
C SER A 73 -9.27 3.26 -7.92
N ILE A 74 -8.31 3.35 -6.99
CA ILE A 74 -8.18 2.45 -5.85
C ILE A 74 -9.37 2.65 -4.92
N HIS A 75 -10.11 1.58 -4.70
CA HIS A 75 -11.25 1.55 -3.78
C HIS A 75 -11.06 0.57 -2.63
N THR A 76 -10.05 -0.31 -2.70
CA THR A 76 -9.76 -1.29 -1.66
C THR A 76 -8.43 -1.00 -0.97
N ILE A 77 -8.41 -1.06 0.35
CA ILE A 77 -7.19 -0.99 1.16
C ILE A 77 -7.05 -2.34 1.89
N SER A 78 -5.98 -3.06 1.59
CA SER A 78 -5.64 -4.34 2.22
C SER A 78 -4.51 -4.15 3.23
N ILE A 79 -4.77 -4.46 4.49
CA ILE A 79 -3.74 -4.50 5.54
C ILE A 79 -3.35 -5.95 5.79
N GLU A 80 -2.07 -6.23 5.62
CA GLU A 80 -1.50 -7.57 5.73
C GLU A 80 -0.51 -7.66 6.90
N LYS A 81 -0.36 -8.87 7.45
CA LYS A 81 0.70 -9.24 8.37
C LYS A 81 1.49 -10.40 7.79
N SER A 82 2.78 -10.18 7.54
CA SER A 82 3.66 -11.23 7.01
C SER A 82 3.12 -11.92 5.75
N GLY A 83 2.42 -11.17 4.90
CA GLY A 83 1.85 -11.64 3.63
C GLY A 83 0.45 -12.26 3.74
N ASN A 84 -0.13 -12.30 4.94
CA ASN A 84 -1.50 -12.76 5.16
C ASN A 84 -2.41 -11.54 5.32
N PRO A 85 -3.52 -11.44 4.56
CA PRO A 85 -4.52 -10.41 4.79
C PRO A 85 -5.07 -10.54 6.20
N VAL A 86 -5.01 -9.46 6.98
CA VAL A 86 -5.68 -9.38 8.28
C VAL A 86 -7.04 -8.73 8.08
N TYR A 87 -7.09 -7.70 7.23
CA TYR A 87 -8.30 -7.00 6.87
C TYR A 87 -8.29 -6.53 5.41
N SER A 88 -9.47 -6.46 4.82
CA SER A 88 -9.69 -5.87 3.51
C SER A 88 -10.99 -5.08 3.55
N TRP A 89 -10.92 -3.81 3.16
CA TRP A 89 -12.05 -2.91 3.10
C TRP A 89 -12.08 -2.19 1.76
#